data_AF-A0A2S9GKC5-F1
#
_entry.id   AF-A0A2S9GKC5-F1
#
_cell.length_a   1.000
_cell.length_b   1.000
_cell.length_c   1.000
_cell.angle_alpha   90.00
_cell.angle_beta   90.00
_cell.angle_gamma   90.00
#
_symmetry.space_group_name_H-M   'P 1'
#
loop_
_entity.id
_entity.type
_entity.pdbx_description
1 polymer ?
#
loop_
_entity_poly.entity_id
_entity_poly.type
_entity_poly.pdbx_seq_one_letter_code
_entity_poly.pdbx_strand_id
1 'polypeptide(L)'
;LGITDKSQIDEMGIEKFNDACRESVLKYTGEWREYVTRQARWVDFDNDYKTLDIGFMESVLWVFKQLWDKGLAYEGNRVLPYC
;
A
#
# COMPACT_ATOMS: atom_id res chain seq x y z
N LEU A 1 6.42 14.34 -6.72
CA LEU A 1 5.62 14.29 -7.96
C LEU A 1 4.89 15.61 -8.25
N GLY A 2 4.62 16.48 -7.26
CA GLY A 2 4.05 17.81 -7.54
C GLY A 2 2.62 17.79 -8.10
N ILE A 3 1.90 16.70 -7.84
CA ILE A 3 0.54 16.45 -8.33
C ILE A 3 -0.44 17.17 -7.42
N THR A 4 -1.34 17.96 -8.02
CA THR A 4 -2.38 18.73 -7.33
C THR A 4 -3.79 18.29 -7.72
N ASP A 5 -3.94 17.62 -8.85
CA ASP A 5 -5.21 17.12 -9.36
C ASP A 5 -5.10 15.69 -9.91
N LYS A 6 -6.19 14.93 -9.83
CA LYS A 6 -6.25 13.54 -10.30
C LYS A 6 -5.98 13.40 -11.81
N SER A 7 -6.43 14.37 -12.62
CA SER A 7 -6.23 14.35 -14.07
C SER A 7 -4.75 14.27 -14.46
N GLN A 8 -3.85 14.85 -13.65
CA GLN A 8 -2.41 14.80 -13.88
C GLN A 8 -1.83 13.39 -13.72
N ILE A 9 -2.46 12.52 -12.92
CA ILE A 9 -2.09 11.11 -12.81
C ILE A 9 -2.46 10.36 -14.09
N ASP A 10 -3.64 10.64 -14.63
CA ASP A 10 -4.11 10.04 -15.87
C ASP A 10 -3.21 10.46 -17.05
N GLU A 11 -2.79 11.73 -17.10
CA GLU A 11 -1.82 12.24 -18.08
C GLU A 11 -0.43 11.62 -17.94
N MET A 12 0.07 11.44 -16.70
CA MET A 12 1.35 10.79 -16.42
C MET A 12 1.33 9.29 -16.78
N GLY A 13 0.17 8.64 -16.63
CA GLY A 13 -0.05 7.22 -16.80
C GLY A 13 0.08 6.45 -15.47
N ILE A 14 -0.90 5.56 -15.24
CA ILE A 14 -1.03 4.79 -13.99
C ILE A 14 0.21 3.95 -13.69
N GLU A 15 0.82 3.33 -14.71
CA GLU A 15 2.03 2.53 -14.55
C GLU A 15 3.19 3.35 -13.98
N LYS A 16 3.52 4.47 -14.64
CA LYS A 16 4.61 5.36 -14.19
C LYS A 16 4.34 5.94 -12.81
N PHE A 17 3.08 6.26 -12.51
CA PHE A 17 2.70 6.74 -11.19
C PHE A 17 2.92 5.67 -10.12
N ASN A 18 2.46 4.44 -10.37
CA ASN A 18 2.63 3.32 -9.44
C ASN A 18 4.10 2.97 -9.20
N ASP A 19 4.94 3.04 -10.24
CA ASP A 19 6.38 2.81 -10.09
C ASP A 19 7.04 3.90 -9.24
N ALA A 20 6.70 5.17 -9.47
CA ALA A 20 7.18 6.27 -8.64
C ALA A 20 6.72 6.14 -7.18
N CYS A 21 5.50 5.66 -6.93
CA CYS A 21 5.02 5.34 -5.59
C CYS A 21 5.84 4.21 -4.95
N ARG A 22 6.11 3.12 -5.69
CA ARG A 22 6.90 1.98 -5.21
C ARG A 22 8.32 2.41 -4.83
N GLU A 23 8.98 3.17 -5.70
CA GLU A 23 10.31 3.72 -5.42
C GLU A 23 10.31 4.61 -4.17
N SER A 24 9.32 5.50 -4.04
CA SER A 24 9.20 6.40 -2.90
C SER A 24 9.04 5.66 -1.57
N VAL A 25 8.30 4.55 -1.55
CA VAL A 25 8.10 3.73 -0.34
C VAL A 25 9.39 3.03 0.07
N LEU A 26 10.17 2.52 -0.89
CA LEU A 26 11.40 1.78 -0.61
C LEU A 26 12.59 2.67 -0.29
N LYS A 27 12.55 3.94 -0.70
CA LYS A 27 13.65 4.90 -0.60
C LYS A 27 14.31 4.99 0.78
N TYR A 28 13.53 4.96 1.86
CA TYR A 28 14.01 5.19 3.22
C TYR A 28 14.14 3.92 4.08
N THR A 29 13.94 2.74 3.47
CA THR A 29 13.98 1.46 4.20
C THR A 29 15.34 1.16 4.83
N GLY A 30 16.43 1.49 4.12
CA GLY A 30 17.80 1.32 4.62
C GLY A 30 18.11 2.23 5.81
N GLU A 31 17.78 3.52 5.71
CA GLU A 31 17.96 4.49 6.79
C GLU A 31 17.17 4.09 8.05
N TRP A 32 15.96 3.54 7.86
CA TRP A 32 15.15 3.00 8.95
C TRP A 32 15.80 1.82 9.65
N ARG A 33 16.37 0.87 8.89
CA ARG A 33 17.09 -0.30 9.44
C ARG A 33 18.27 0.15 10.30
N GLU A 34 19.07 1.11 9.83
CA GLU A 34 20.20 1.67 10.58
C GLU A 34 19.73 2.34 11.87
N TYR A 35 18.72 3.21 11.79
CA TYR A 35 18.18 3.94 12.93
C TYR A 35 17.63 3.00 14.01
N VAL A 36 16.84 2.00 13.63
CA VAL A 36 16.24 1.04 14.58
C VAL A 36 17.31 0.13 15.21
N THR A 37 18.32 -0.27 14.43
CA THR A 37 19.45 -1.06 14.95
C THR A 37 20.24 -0.25 15.98
N ARG A 38 20.47 1.04 15.73
CA ARG A 38 21.12 1.96 16.68
C ARG A 38 20.35 2.08 18.00
N GLN A 39 19.03 1.94 17.99
CA GLN A 39 18.18 1.92 19.18
C GLN A 39 18.15 0.56 19.90
N ALA A 40 18.91 -0.42 19.43
CA ALA A 40 18.92 -1.79 19.95
C ALA A 40 17.53 -2.48 19.94
N ARG A 41 16.63 -2.09 19.02
CA ARG A 41 15.38 -2.82 18.80
C ARG A 41 15.67 -4.03 17.92
N TRP A 42 15.51 -5.21 18.49
CA TRP A 42 15.74 -6.48 17.81
C TRP A 42 14.47 -6.92 17.07
N VAL A 43 14.46 -6.73 15.77
CA VAL A 43 13.39 -7.15 14.85
C VAL A 43 14.02 -7.69 13.58
N ASP A 44 13.30 -8.58 12.90
CA ASP A 44 13.71 -9.14 11.63
C ASP A 44 13.39 -8.15 10.49
N PHE A 45 14.42 -7.72 9.78
CA PHE A 45 14.29 -6.84 8.61
C PHE A 45 14.44 -7.59 7.29
N ASP A 46 14.88 -8.85 7.31
CA ASP A 46 15.15 -9.64 6.12
C ASP A 46 13.93 -10.49 5.74
N ASN A 47 13.10 -10.85 6.73
CA ASN A 47 11.79 -11.48 6.55
C ASN A 47 10.66 -10.56 7.02
N ASP A 48 10.68 -9.31 6.55
CA ASP A 48 9.59 -8.37 6.77
C ASP A 48 8.39 -8.68 5.87
N TYR A 49 7.23 -8.07 6.16
CA TYR A 49 6.07 -8.11 5.27
C TYR A 49 5.81 -6.73 4.70
N LYS A 50 5.50 -6.66 3.39
CA LYS A 50 5.07 -5.42 2.75
C LYS A 50 3.69 -5.62 2.17
N THR A 51 2.84 -4.62 2.31
CA THR A 51 1.47 -4.68 1.77
C THR A 51 1.42 -4.73 0.24
N LEU A 52 2.54 -4.38 -0.42
CA LEU A 52 2.75 -4.47 -1.86
C LEU A 52 3.25 -5.85 -2.32
N ASP A 53 3.58 -6.75 -1.40
CA ASP A 53 4.02 -8.10 -1.75
C ASP A 53 2.82 -8.92 -2.24
N ILE A 54 3.05 -9.77 -3.25
CA ILE A 54 2.00 -10.56 -3.90
C ILE A 54 1.24 -11.41 -2.88
N GLY A 55 1.95 -12.13 -2.01
CA GLY A 55 1.32 -12.98 -0.99
C GLY A 55 0.43 -12.20 -0.01
N PHE A 56 0.82 -10.96 0.33
CA PHE A 56 -0.02 -10.09 1.15
C PHE A 56 -1.29 -9.69 0.40
N MET A 57 -1.17 -9.22 -0.84
CA MET A 57 -2.31 -8.81 -1.67
C MET A 57 -3.28 -9.96 -1.93
N GLU A 58 -2.76 -11.15 -2.24
CA GLU A 58 -3.57 -12.37 -2.41
C GLU A 58 -4.33 -12.73 -1.13
N SER A 59 -3.70 -12.59 0.04
CA SER A 59 -4.39 -12.83 1.32
C SER A 59 -5.55 -11.86 1.55
N VAL A 60 -5.40 -10.58 1.18
CA VAL A 60 -6.45 -9.57 1.28
C VAL A 60 -7.61 -9.88 0.33
N LEU A 61 -7.31 -10.23 -0.93
CA LEU A 61 -8.33 -10.64 -1.90
C LEU A 61 -9.08 -11.89 -1.44
N TRP A 62 -8.37 -12.86 -0.88
CA TRP A 62 -8.99 -14.05 -0.30
C TRP A 62 -9.93 -13.70 0.86
N VAL A 63 -9.49 -12.88 1.82
CA VAL A 63 -10.35 -12.42 2.93
C VAL A 63 -11.57 -11.69 2.40
N PHE A 64 -11.40 -10.78 1.45
CA PHE A 64 -12.51 -10.03 0.86
C PHE A 64 -13.51 -10.96 0.17
N LYS A 65 -13.04 -11.98 -0.57
CA LYS A 65 -13.90 -13.00 -1.16
C LYS A 65 -14.70 -13.77 -0.10
N GLN A 66 -14.10 -14.11 1.04
CA GLN A 66 -14.82 -14.76 2.14
C GLN A 66 -15.91 -13.86 2.73
N LEU A 67 -15.68 -12.54 2.83
CA LEU A 67 -16.69 -11.59 3.29
C LEU A 67 -17.83 -11.46 2.29
N TRP A 68 -17.51 -11.42 1.00
CA TRP A 68 -18.49 -11.40 -0.08
C TRP A 68 -19.38 -12.65 -0.06
N ASP A 69 -18.79 -13.84 0.03
CA ASP A 69 -19.53 -15.11 0.04
C ASP A 69 -20.45 -15.27 1.26
N LYS A 70 -20.11 -14.61 2.37
CA LYS A 70 -20.94 -14.56 3.59
C LYS A 70 -22.00 -13.45 3.56
N GLY A 71 -22.09 -12.67 2.48
CA GLY A 71 -23.00 -11.51 2.40
C GLY A 71 -22.64 -10.36 3.34
N LEU A 72 -21.39 -10.30 3.82
CA LEU A 72 -20.89 -9.27 4.73
C LEU A 72 -20.27 -8.06 3.99
N ALA A 73 -19.98 -8.22 2.69
CA ALA A 73 -19.54 -7.15 1.80
C ALA A 73 -20.62 -6.90 0.74
N TYR A 74 -21.00 -5.63 0.54
CA TYR A 74 -22.01 -5.22 -0.44
C TYR A 74 -21.74 -3.78 -0.91
N GLU A 75 -22.31 -3.43 -2.06
CA GLU A 75 -22.32 -2.07 -2.60
C GLU A 75 -23.57 -1.32 -2.13
N GLY A 76 -23.43 -0.04 -1.78
CA GLY A 76 -24.57 0.79 -1.38
C GLY A 76 -24.27 2.28 -1.42
N ASN A 77 -25.29 3.09 -1.67
CA ASN A 77 -25.19 4.54 -1.75
C ASN A 77 -25.37 5.18 -0.37
N ARG A 78 -24.35 5.89 0.11
CA ARG A 78 -24.33 6.53 1.44
C ARG A 78 -23.65 7.89 1.37
N VAL A 79 -24.06 8.83 2.22
CA VAL A 79 -23.33 10.08 2.43
C VAL A 79 -22.10 9.76 3.28
N LEU A 80 -20.92 9.97 2.71
CA LEU A 80 -19.62 9.73 3.34
C LEU A 80 -18.75 10.98 3.20
N PRO A 81 -17.78 11.18 4.10
CA PRO A 81 -16.75 12.20 3.90
C PRO A 81 -16.04 11.97 2.54
N TYR A 82 -15.98 13.01 1.72
CA TYR A 82 -15.33 13.01 0.41
C TYR A 82 -14.27 14.12 0.40
N CYS A 83 -13.09 13.83 -0.17
CA CYS A 83 -11.98 14.76 -0.33
C CYS A 83 -11.75 15.04 -1.81
#